data_AF-A0A553HJ72-F1
#
_entry.id   AF-A0A553HJ72-F1
#
_cell.length_a   1.000
_cell.length_b   1.000
_cell.length_c   1.000
_cell.angle_alpha   90.00
_cell.angle_beta   90.00
_cell.angle_gamma   90.00
#
_symmetry.space_group_name_H-M   'P 1'
#
loop_
_entity.id
_entity.type
_entity.pdbx_description
1 polymer ?
#
loop_
_entity_poly.entity_id
_entity_poly.type
_entity_poly.pdbx_seq_one_letter_code
_entity_poly.pdbx_strand_id
1 'polypeptide(L)'
;MTSLNEHFDVGSSNMKHLKRGGLRHLERFLGLRLDNANALLTDAIFISLDLEVSSDRQRLHLLTDKPVITQVGFARLDVRDFASFSASSNLESLVSIYMYQIEVPPKSKQAACMFTHTQQISPEKIPTILMQNLRIQNDLRPSNGTSDQLRGIVLVGHSIREDLKILHLLDMDIPTIAPIIAVIDTHTLSRFVLPPYHPNVPTLPGQDFSLKGVLAQLGCRPPIATFHNAGNDAMYSLLAMLLLAVRNSSVRNKEAELGVSELVNLNTIEHAVSQIQRQYVPHG
;
A
#
# COMPACT_ATOMS: atom_id res chain seq x y z
N MET A 1 22.50 -17.21 -8.21
CA MET A 1 21.49 -16.20 -7.85
C MET A 1 21.92 -15.53 -6.55
N THR A 2 22.62 -14.41 -6.68
CA THR A 2 23.22 -13.66 -5.58
C THR A 2 22.17 -12.86 -4.82
N SER A 3 22.18 -13.00 -3.49
CA SER A 3 21.40 -12.22 -2.53
C SER A 3 21.82 -10.74 -2.58
N LEU A 4 21.10 -9.92 -3.33
CA LEU A 4 21.29 -8.46 -3.35
C LEU A 4 20.46 -7.82 -2.23
N ASN A 5 21.01 -7.85 -1.02
CA ASN A 5 20.71 -6.88 0.04
C ASN A 5 21.72 -5.74 -0.11
N GLU A 6 21.40 -4.69 -0.86
CA GLU A 6 22.24 -3.49 -0.89
C GLU A 6 21.59 -2.35 -0.11
N HIS A 7 22.37 -1.88 0.87
CA HIS A 7 22.11 -0.73 1.73
C HIS A 7 22.05 0.56 0.90
N PHE A 8 20.93 1.27 1.03
CA PHE A 8 20.83 2.68 0.67
C PHE A 8 20.78 3.51 1.96
N ASP A 9 21.84 4.27 2.19
CA ASP A 9 21.97 5.16 3.35
C ASP A 9 21.16 6.45 3.16
N VAL A 10 20.46 6.89 4.21
CA VAL A 10 19.64 8.10 4.23
C VAL A 10 19.80 8.81 5.58
N GLY A 11 20.22 10.08 5.54
CA GLY A 11 20.52 10.93 6.69
C GLY A 11 19.33 11.44 7.50
N SER A 12 18.50 10.55 8.05
CA SER A 12 17.70 10.85 9.25
C SER A 12 17.68 9.59 10.12
N SER A 13 18.20 9.69 11.35
CA SER A 13 18.58 8.55 12.19
C SER A 13 17.41 7.63 12.58
N ASN A 14 16.17 8.12 12.62
CA ASN A 14 15.02 7.31 13.05
C ASN A 14 14.33 6.53 11.91
N MET A 15 14.37 7.01 10.67
CA MET A 15 13.79 6.27 9.53
C MET A 15 14.65 5.07 9.08
N LYS A 16 15.91 4.98 9.54
CA LYS A 16 16.84 3.88 9.22
C LYS A 16 16.35 2.51 9.71
N HIS A 17 15.36 2.47 10.59
CA HIS A 17 14.89 1.23 11.22
C HIS A 17 13.68 0.57 10.55
N LEU A 18 13.01 1.25 9.60
CA LEU A 18 11.91 0.64 8.86
C LEU A 18 12.46 -0.43 7.91
N LYS A 19 12.06 -1.68 8.15
CA LYS A 19 12.44 -2.82 7.30
C LYS A 19 11.82 -2.63 5.93
N ARG A 20 12.64 -2.36 4.92
CA ARG A 20 12.20 -2.35 3.53
C ARG A 20 11.79 -3.76 3.13
N GLY A 21 10.54 -3.91 2.74
CA GLY A 21 10.03 -5.13 2.14
C GLY A 21 10.38 -5.16 0.65
N GLY A 22 10.80 -6.32 0.18
CA GLY A 22 10.99 -6.60 -1.24
C GLY A 22 9.98 -7.65 -1.72
N LEU A 23 10.09 -8.06 -2.98
CA LEU A 23 9.19 -9.04 -3.59
C LEU A 23 9.08 -10.34 -2.79
N ARG A 24 10.20 -10.87 -2.28
CA ARG A 24 10.19 -12.07 -1.43
C ARG A 24 9.42 -11.89 -0.11
N HIS A 25 9.47 -10.70 0.48
CA HIS A 25 8.70 -10.42 1.69
C HIS A 25 7.21 -10.39 1.37
N LEU A 26 6.83 -9.69 0.30
CA LEU A 26 5.46 -9.63 -0.20
C LEU A 26 4.90 -11.04 -0.48
N GLU A 27 5.63 -11.87 -1.20
CA GLU A 27 5.22 -13.25 -1.49
C GLU A 27 5.02 -14.07 -0.21
N ARG A 28 5.90 -13.95 0.78
CA ARG A 28 5.75 -14.64 2.07
C ARG A 28 4.51 -14.18 2.82
N PHE A 29 4.28 -12.87 2.89
CA PHE A 29 3.10 -12.29 3.56
C PHE A 29 1.79 -12.71 2.91
N LEU A 30 1.80 -12.92 1.58
CA LEU A 30 0.65 -13.40 0.81
C LEU A 30 0.55 -14.93 0.73
N GLY A 31 1.47 -15.68 1.35
CA GLY A 31 1.49 -17.14 1.27
C GLY A 31 1.80 -17.70 -0.12
N LEU A 32 2.48 -16.92 -0.97
CA LEU A 32 2.98 -17.27 -2.32
C LEU A 32 4.44 -17.75 -2.30
N ARG A 33 5.04 -17.79 -1.11
CA ARG A 33 6.35 -18.35 -0.83
C ARG A 33 6.35 -18.96 0.56
N LEU A 34 6.42 -20.28 0.64
CA LEU A 34 6.58 -21.00 1.90
C LEU A 34 8.07 -21.09 2.26
N ASP A 35 8.39 -20.60 3.45
CA ASP A 35 9.66 -20.84 4.10
C ASP A 35 9.40 -21.73 5.31
N ASN A 36 10.08 -22.88 5.42
CA ASN A 36 9.91 -23.86 6.49
C ASN A 36 10.10 -23.29 7.92
N ALA A 37 10.56 -22.05 8.07
CA ALA A 37 10.97 -21.48 9.34
C ALA A 37 9.95 -20.57 10.04
N ASN A 38 8.91 -20.01 9.38
CA ASN A 38 8.12 -18.92 10.00
C ASN A 38 6.66 -18.81 9.54
N ALA A 39 5.77 -19.67 10.06
CA ALA A 39 4.32 -19.51 9.91
C ALA A 39 3.78 -18.20 10.53
N LEU A 40 4.47 -17.59 11.48
CA LEU A 40 4.06 -16.33 12.11
C LEU A 40 4.20 -15.10 11.19
N LEU A 41 4.99 -15.20 10.11
CA LEU A 41 5.12 -14.10 9.15
C LEU A 41 3.87 -13.92 8.29
N THR A 42 3.01 -14.93 8.16
CA THR A 42 1.83 -14.84 7.28
C THR A 42 0.67 -14.09 7.92
N ASP A 43 0.76 -13.71 9.21
CA ASP A 43 -0.32 -13.01 9.93
C ASP A 43 -0.18 -11.48 9.85
N ALA A 44 -0.08 -10.95 8.64
CA ALA A 44 0.11 -9.52 8.37
C ALA A 44 -1.16 -8.79 7.94
N ILE A 45 -1.23 -7.48 8.18
CA ILE A 45 -2.25 -6.61 7.57
C ILE A 45 -1.54 -5.66 6.63
N PHE A 46 -1.99 -5.62 5.38
CA PHE A 46 -1.53 -4.64 4.42
C PHE A 46 -2.34 -3.36 4.59
N ILE A 47 -1.64 -2.24 4.76
CA ILE A 47 -2.26 -0.92 4.78
C ILE A 47 -1.54 -0.09 3.74
N SER A 48 -2.24 0.25 2.67
CA SER A 48 -1.77 1.28 1.75
C SER A 48 -2.14 2.66 2.29
N LEU A 49 -1.19 3.58 2.19
CA LEU A 49 -1.32 4.97 2.63
C LEU A 49 -0.90 5.89 1.48
N ASP A 50 -1.63 6.98 1.30
CA ASP A 50 -1.29 8.06 0.37
C ASP A 50 -1.71 9.42 0.98
N LEU A 51 -0.92 10.46 0.73
CA LEU A 51 -1.18 11.82 1.20
C LEU A 51 -1.19 12.82 0.04
N GLU A 52 -2.21 13.67 0.01
CA GLU A 52 -2.18 14.86 -0.84
C GLU A 52 -1.74 16.08 -0.04
N VAL A 53 -0.71 16.78 -0.53
CA VAL A 53 -0.12 17.94 0.16
C VAL A 53 -0.30 19.21 -0.67
N SER A 54 -0.63 20.31 0.00
CA SER A 54 -0.72 21.62 -0.65
C SER A 54 0.63 22.09 -1.17
N SER A 55 0.72 22.32 -2.47
CA SER A 55 1.89 22.90 -3.15
C SER A 55 2.05 24.42 -3.05
N ASP A 56 1.03 25.13 -2.52
CA ASP A 56 1.00 26.60 -2.49
C ASP A 56 0.95 27.07 -1.03
N ARG A 57 2.11 27.45 -0.52
CA ARG A 57 2.30 27.91 0.86
C ARG A 57 1.83 29.36 1.06
N GLN A 58 1.95 30.19 0.01
CA GLN A 58 1.64 31.62 0.10
C GLN A 58 0.13 31.85 0.27
N ARG A 59 -0.71 31.04 -0.39
CA ARG A 59 -2.17 31.14 -0.29
C ARG A 59 -2.78 30.67 1.02
N LEU A 60 -2.09 29.83 1.79
CA LEU A 60 -2.63 29.34 3.05
C LEU A 60 -2.42 30.33 4.21
N HIS A 61 -1.71 31.44 3.99
CA HIS A 61 -1.34 32.40 5.03
C HIS A 61 -0.68 31.76 6.26
N LEU A 62 -0.06 30.58 6.08
CA LEU A 62 0.58 29.85 7.16
C LEU A 62 2.00 30.38 7.33
N LEU A 63 2.33 30.77 8.57
CA LEU A 63 3.66 31.25 8.96
C LEU A 63 4.69 30.11 9.15
N THR A 64 4.34 28.87 8.79
CA THR A 64 5.14 27.68 9.10
C THR A 64 5.76 27.07 7.85
N ASP A 65 7.00 26.63 7.94
CA ASP A 65 7.69 25.89 6.87
C ASP A 65 7.24 24.42 6.72
N LYS A 66 6.32 23.97 7.59
CA LYS A 66 5.83 22.58 7.60
C LYS A 66 4.88 22.33 6.41
N PRO A 67 4.90 21.11 5.83
CA PRO A 67 3.96 20.72 4.78
C PRO A 67 2.52 20.72 5.29
N VAL A 68 1.54 20.95 4.41
CA VAL A 68 0.12 20.97 4.76
C VAL A 68 -0.59 19.84 4.04
N ILE A 69 -0.98 18.82 4.80
CA ILE A 69 -1.77 17.70 4.30
C ILE A 69 -3.20 18.19 4.03
N THR A 70 -3.70 17.91 2.84
CA THR A 70 -5.05 18.24 2.38
C THR A 70 -5.96 17.02 2.26
N GLN A 71 -5.38 15.83 2.04
CA GLN A 71 -6.11 14.57 2.08
C GLN A 71 -5.25 13.45 2.66
N VAL A 72 -5.91 12.45 3.25
CA VAL A 72 -5.30 11.19 3.70
C VAL A 72 -6.15 10.03 3.22
N GLY A 73 -5.54 9.10 2.50
CA GLY A 73 -6.20 7.88 2.02
C GLY A 73 -5.61 6.63 2.65
N PHE A 74 -6.47 5.68 2.98
CA PHE A 74 -6.07 4.34 3.40
C PHE A 74 -6.81 3.28 2.59
N ALA A 75 -6.10 2.20 2.25
CA ALA A 75 -6.72 0.95 1.81
C ALA A 75 -6.14 -0.21 2.63
N ARG A 76 -7.01 -0.96 3.31
CA ARG A 76 -6.64 -2.04 4.22
C ARG A 76 -7.04 -3.38 3.63
N LEU A 77 -6.12 -4.33 3.65
CA LEU A 77 -6.34 -5.73 3.31
C LEU A 77 -5.81 -6.62 4.44
N ASP A 78 -6.69 -7.40 5.05
CA ASP A 78 -6.31 -8.42 6.03
C ASP A 78 -6.09 -9.76 5.33
N VAL A 79 -4.91 -10.34 5.46
CA VAL A 79 -4.59 -11.62 4.80
C VAL A 79 -5.43 -12.79 5.34
N ARG A 80 -5.99 -12.66 6.54
CA ARG A 80 -6.90 -13.68 7.10
C ARG A 80 -8.19 -13.78 6.30
N ASP A 81 -8.62 -12.68 5.70
CA ASP A 81 -9.88 -12.62 4.95
C ASP A 81 -9.80 -13.45 3.65
N PHE A 82 -8.59 -13.72 3.13
CA PHE A 82 -8.40 -14.60 1.98
C PHE A 82 -8.89 -16.03 2.21
N ALA A 83 -8.75 -16.57 3.44
CA ALA A 83 -9.20 -17.94 3.74
C ALA A 83 -10.73 -18.09 3.65
N SER A 84 -11.44 -17.01 3.92
CA SER A 84 -12.91 -16.89 3.84
C SER A 84 -13.41 -16.31 2.51
N PHE A 85 -12.49 -15.86 1.63
CA PHE A 85 -12.87 -15.25 0.37
C PHE A 85 -13.27 -16.32 -0.64
N SER A 86 -14.55 -16.29 -1.05
CA SER A 86 -15.13 -17.20 -2.02
C SER A 86 -15.55 -16.44 -3.29
N ALA A 87 -15.89 -17.17 -4.35
CA ALA A 87 -16.28 -16.56 -5.62
C ALA A 87 -17.53 -15.67 -5.54
N SER A 88 -18.34 -15.81 -4.48
CA SER A 88 -19.53 -15.01 -4.22
C SER A 88 -19.33 -13.90 -3.18
N SER A 89 -18.12 -13.72 -2.65
CA SER A 89 -17.84 -12.71 -1.63
C SER A 89 -17.83 -11.30 -2.25
N ASN A 90 -18.40 -10.33 -1.53
CA ASN A 90 -18.33 -8.91 -1.92
C ASN A 90 -16.89 -8.42 -1.70
N LEU A 91 -16.37 -7.63 -2.63
CA LEU A 91 -15.03 -7.06 -2.54
C LEU A 91 -14.86 -6.12 -1.33
N GLU A 92 -15.93 -5.47 -0.91
CA GLU A 92 -15.96 -4.63 0.30
C GLU A 92 -15.66 -5.44 1.57
N SER A 93 -15.82 -6.77 1.53
CA SER A 93 -15.43 -7.65 2.65
C SER A 93 -13.94 -7.97 2.67
N LEU A 94 -13.19 -7.65 1.60
CA LEU A 94 -11.77 -7.96 1.48
C LEU A 94 -10.90 -6.71 1.64
N VAL A 95 -11.37 -5.57 1.12
CA VAL A 95 -10.63 -4.31 1.20
C VAL A 95 -11.50 -3.23 1.83
N SER A 96 -11.03 -2.67 2.94
CA SER A 96 -11.64 -1.50 3.58
C SER A 96 -10.92 -0.23 3.15
N ILE A 97 -11.66 0.77 2.70
CA ILE A 97 -11.08 2.01 2.14
C ILE A 97 -11.60 3.21 2.93
N TYR A 98 -10.67 4.09 3.29
CA TYR A 98 -10.95 5.30 4.06
C TYR A 98 -10.38 6.50 3.34
N MET A 99 -11.19 7.56 3.23
CA MET A 99 -10.81 8.81 2.58
C MET A 99 -11.14 9.96 3.52
N TYR A 100 -10.12 10.71 3.91
CA TYR A 100 -10.25 11.90 4.74
C TYR A 100 -9.79 13.13 3.94
N GLN A 101 -10.63 14.16 3.93
CA GLN A 101 -10.27 15.48 3.41
C GLN A 101 -10.13 16.43 4.59
N ILE A 102 -9.02 17.15 4.63
CA ILE A 102 -8.76 18.12 5.68
C ILE A 102 -9.46 19.42 5.27
N GLU A 103 -10.17 20.05 6.21
CA GLU A 103 -10.88 21.32 6.06
C GLU A 103 -9.91 22.48 5.76
N VAL A 104 -9.41 22.51 4.53
CA VAL A 104 -8.58 23.56 3.96
C VAL A 104 -9.34 24.10 2.74
N PRO A 105 -9.38 25.43 2.51
CA PRO A 105 -10.08 25.99 1.36
C PRO A 105 -9.66 25.29 0.06
N PRO A 106 -10.59 24.63 -0.66
CA PRO A 106 -10.22 23.85 -1.83
C PRO A 106 -9.71 24.77 -2.94
N LYS A 107 -8.55 24.44 -3.52
CA LYS A 107 -7.96 25.19 -4.65
C LYS A 107 -8.66 24.92 -5.98
N SER A 108 -9.29 23.75 -6.11
CA SER A 108 -9.88 23.25 -7.36
C SER A 108 -10.92 22.17 -7.04
N LYS A 109 -11.71 21.77 -8.04
CA LYS A 109 -12.53 20.56 -7.96
C LYS A 109 -11.60 19.36 -7.78
N GLN A 110 -11.52 18.84 -6.56
CA GLN A 110 -10.81 17.61 -6.27
C GLN A 110 -11.61 16.42 -6.83
N ALA A 111 -10.90 15.41 -7.31
CA ALA A 111 -11.53 14.16 -7.73
C ALA A 111 -12.24 13.53 -6.52
N ALA A 112 -13.44 13.00 -6.74
CA ALA A 112 -14.15 12.25 -5.70
C ALA A 112 -13.49 10.87 -5.51
N CYS A 113 -13.46 10.40 -4.27
CA CYS A 113 -13.10 9.00 -4.02
C CYS A 113 -14.21 8.11 -4.56
N MET A 114 -13.87 7.16 -5.43
CA MET A 114 -14.86 6.27 -6.06
C MET A 114 -15.21 5.05 -5.21
N PHE A 115 -14.43 4.80 -4.15
CA PHE A 115 -14.50 3.59 -3.35
C PHE A 115 -15.21 3.77 -2.00
N THR A 116 -15.29 5.00 -1.51
CA THR A 116 -15.87 5.30 -0.19
C THR A 116 -16.29 6.77 -0.11
N HIS A 117 -17.12 7.09 0.88
CA HIS A 117 -17.46 8.47 1.19
C HIS A 117 -16.25 9.22 1.77
N THR A 118 -16.05 10.45 1.31
CA THR A 118 -15.01 11.35 1.84
C THR A 118 -15.48 11.95 3.16
N GLN A 119 -14.70 11.74 4.22
CA GLN A 119 -14.94 12.33 5.53
C GLN A 119 -14.17 13.64 5.67
N GLN A 120 -14.86 14.73 6.02
CA GLN A 120 -14.21 16.00 6.33
C GLN A 120 -13.69 15.95 7.77
N ILE A 121 -12.45 16.37 7.97
CA ILE A 121 -11.81 16.43 9.29
C ILE A 121 -11.02 17.72 9.44
N SER A 122 -10.85 18.16 10.68
CA SER A 122 -9.93 19.25 11.00
C SER A 122 -8.47 18.76 11.04
N PRO A 123 -7.47 19.62 10.79
CA PRO A 123 -6.06 19.22 10.75
C PRO A 123 -5.57 18.51 12.02
N GLU A 124 -6.06 18.90 13.20
CA GLU A 124 -5.69 18.31 14.49
C GLU A 124 -6.16 16.86 14.67
N LYS A 125 -7.05 16.36 13.80
CA LYS A 125 -7.52 14.98 13.81
C LYS A 125 -6.62 14.02 13.05
N ILE A 126 -5.63 14.51 12.29
CA ILE A 126 -4.71 13.67 11.50
C ILE A 126 -4.01 12.61 12.37
N PRO A 127 -3.41 12.93 13.54
CA PRO A 127 -2.82 11.91 14.39
C PRO A 127 -3.83 10.85 14.86
N THR A 128 -5.06 11.26 15.17
CA THR A 128 -6.12 10.34 15.61
C THR A 128 -6.52 9.37 14.50
N ILE A 129 -6.71 9.84 13.27
CA ILE A 129 -7.07 8.94 12.16
C ILE A 129 -5.93 7.98 11.81
N LEU A 130 -4.67 8.40 11.93
CA LEU A 130 -3.52 7.51 11.74
C LEU A 130 -3.53 6.40 12.79
N MET A 131 -3.74 6.74 14.07
CA MET A 131 -3.87 5.74 15.14
C MET A 131 -5.04 4.79 14.89
N GLN A 132 -6.20 5.30 14.50
CA GLN A 132 -7.40 4.49 14.24
C GLN A 132 -7.20 3.50 13.09
N ASN A 133 -6.52 3.91 12.02
CA ASN A 133 -6.34 3.07 10.84
C ASN A 133 -5.15 2.11 10.97
N LEU A 134 -4.14 2.43 11.79
CA LEU A 134 -2.90 1.64 11.92
C LEU A 134 -2.85 0.74 13.16
N ARG A 135 -3.56 1.07 14.26
CA ARG A 135 -3.57 0.26 15.50
C ARG A 135 -4.65 -0.81 15.44
N ILE A 136 -4.32 -1.91 14.76
CA ILE A 136 -5.24 -3.03 14.61
C ILE A 136 -4.97 -4.09 15.69
N GLN A 137 -5.99 -4.41 16.47
CA GLN A 137 -5.90 -5.40 17.55
C GLN A 137 -5.76 -6.82 17.00
N ASN A 138 -5.00 -7.66 17.72
CA ASN A 138 -4.88 -9.08 17.45
C ASN A 138 -5.87 -9.88 18.31
N ASP A 139 -7.05 -10.08 17.77
CA ASP A 139 -8.15 -10.88 18.35
C ASP A 139 -7.82 -12.36 18.58
N LEU A 140 -6.80 -12.91 17.92
CA LEU A 140 -6.39 -14.32 18.09
C LEU A 140 -5.45 -14.56 19.29
N ARG A 141 -4.99 -13.51 19.97
CA ARG A 141 -4.09 -13.65 21.12
C ARG A 141 -4.85 -13.34 22.43
N PRO A 142 -4.78 -14.21 23.44
CA PRO A 142 -5.40 -13.94 24.73
C PRO A 142 -4.72 -12.73 25.38
N SER A 143 -5.54 -11.80 25.88
CA SER A 143 -5.12 -10.56 26.54
C SER A 143 -4.51 -10.85 27.90
N ASN A 144 -3.22 -11.22 27.94
CA ASN A 144 -2.52 -11.57 29.17
C ASN A 144 -2.14 -10.34 30.05
N GLY A 145 -2.96 -9.29 30.06
CA GLY A 145 -2.80 -8.14 30.97
C GLY A 145 -1.63 -7.18 30.72
N THR A 146 -0.77 -7.45 29.73
CA THR A 146 0.35 -6.56 29.35
C THR A 146 0.16 -5.99 27.94
N SER A 147 0.08 -4.66 27.85
CA SER A 147 0.26 -3.78 26.66
C SER A 147 -0.18 -4.32 25.28
N ASP A 148 -1.24 -3.70 24.74
CA ASP A 148 -1.59 -3.54 23.32
C ASP A 148 -1.06 -4.63 22.35
N GLN A 149 -1.82 -5.72 22.21
CA GLN A 149 -1.49 -6.80 21.27
C GLN A 149 -1.86 -6.37 19.84
N LEU A 150 -1.10 -5.44 19.28
CA LEU A 150 -1.31 -4.98 17.91
C LEU A 150 -0.79 -6.00 16.89
N ARG A 151 -1.47 -6.09 15.75
CA ARG A 151 -1.05 -6.88 14.59
C ARG A 151 0.02 -6.18 13.78
N GLY A 152 0.94 -6.98 13.24
CA GLY A 152 2.01 -6.50 12.37
C GLY A 152 1.46 -5.89 11.08
N ILE A 153 1.88 -4.67 10.78
CA ILE A 153 1.45 -3.92 9.59
C ILE A 153 2.53 -3.98 8.51
N VAL A 154 2.13 -4.36 7.30
CA VAL A 154 2.89 -4.11 6.07
C VAL A 154 2.36 -2.83 5.47
N LEU A 155 3.15 -1.76 5.55
CA LEU A 155 2.77 -0.48 4.95
C LEU A 155 3.05 -0.53 3.45
N VAL A 156 2.10 -0.06 2.65
CA VAL A 156 2.17 -0.05 1.18
C VAL A 156 1.96 1.38 0.69
N GLY A 157 2.56 1.72 -0.44
CA GLY A 157 2.21 2.93 -1.18
C GLY A 157 3.04 3.06 -2.44
N HIS A 158 2.78 4.09 -3.23
CA HIS A 158 3.52 4.37 -4.45
C HIS A 158 4.45 5.55 -4.23
N SER A 159 5.76 5.29 -4.07
CA SER A 159 6.71 6.28 -3.55
C SER A 159 6.44 6.69 -2.08
N ILE A 160 5.91 5.76 -1.29
CA ILE A 160 5.50 5.90 0.14
C ILE A 160 6.53 6.58 1.06
N ARG A 161 7.81 6.61 0.64
CA ARG A 161 8.87 7.29 1.36
C ARG A 161 8.62 8.80 1.50
N GLU A 162 8.04 9.44 0.49
CA GLU A 162 7.74 10.86 0.55
C GLU A 162 6.60 11.13 1.55
N ASP A 163 5.56 10.30 1.57
CA ASP A 163 4.48 10.38 2.57
C ASP A 163 5.01 10.24 3.99
N LEU A 164 5.84 9.23 4.23
CA LEU A 164 6.46 9.00 5.54
C LEU A 164 7.36 10.15 5.96
N LYS A 165 8.09 10.77 5.02
CA LYS A 165 8.91 11.96 5.29
C LYS A 165 8.03 13.15 5.67
N ILE A 166 6.91 13.36 4.98
CA ILE A 166 5.92 14.40 5.32
C ILE A 166 5.39 14.19 6.74
N LEU A 167 4.96 12.97 7.08
CA LEU A 167 4.46 12.65 8.42
C LEU A 167 5.52 12.87 9.50
N HIS A 168 6.76 12.47 9.24
CA HIS A 168 7.88 12.70 10.15
C HIS A 168 8.14 14.20 10.40
N LEU A 169 8.08 15.04 9.36
CA LEU A 169 8.21 16.51 9.49
C LEU A 169 7.08 17.14 10.31
N LEU A 170 5.95 16.43 10.44
CA LEU A 170 4.81 16.81 11.26
C LEU A 170 4.81 16.13 12.63
N ASP A 171 5.94 15.56 13.04
CA ASP A 171 6.12 14.88 14.32
C ASP A 171 5.19 13.65 14.50
N MET A 172 4.78 13.03 13.38
CA MET A 172 3.97 11.82 13.32
C MET A 172 4.79 10.65 12.82
N ASP A 173 5.50 9.97 13.73
CA ASP A 173 6.35 8.84 13.38
C ASP A 173 5.57 7.52 13.40
N ILE A 174 5.26 6.98 12.21
CA ILE A 174 4.46 5.76 12.03
C ILE A 174 4.94 4.54 12.86
N PRO A 175 6.25 4.22 12.96
CA PRO A 175 6.75 3.15 13.82
C PRO A 175 6.39 3.27 15.30
N THR A 176 6.11 4.48 15.79
CA THR A 176 5.66 4.72 17.18
C THR A 176 4.16 4.49 17.36
N ILE A 177 3.41 4.48 16.25
CA ILE A 177 1.95 4.33 16.23
C ILE A 177 1.55 2.86 16.13
N ALA A 178 2.24 2.08 15.30
CA ALA A 178 1.90 0.68 15.02
C ALA A 178 3.14 -0.19 14.75
N PRO A 179 3.07 -1.51 14.99
CA PRO A 179 4.17 -2.43 14.74
C PRO A 179 4.36 -2.66 13.23
N ILE A 180 5.13 -1.79 12.58
CA ILE A 180 5.44 -1.93 11.15
C ILE A 180 6.48 -3.05 10.96
N ILE A 181 6.07 -4.12 10.28
CA ILE A 181 6.93 -5.28 10.02
C ILE A 181 7.63 -5.20 8.66
N ALA A 182 7.06 -4.46 7.72
CA ALA A 182 7.67 -4.16 6.42
C ALA A 182 7.05 -2.91 5.77
N VAL A 183 7.81 -2.27 4.88
CA VAL A 183 7.32 -1.20 3.98
C VAL A 183 7.53 -1.63 2.53
N ILE A 184 6.45 -1.70 1.76
CA ILE A 184 6.45 -2.06 0.34
C ILE A 184 6.17 -0.82 -0.49
N ASP A 185 7.18 -0.36 -1.22
CA ASP A 185 7.04 0.72 -2.19
C ASP A 185 6.77 0.13 -3.58
N THR A 186 5.57 0.34 -4.11
CA THR A 186 5.17 -0.19 -5.42
C THR A 186 5.88 0.46 -6.59
N HIS A 187 6.31 1.72 -6.45
CA HIS A 187 7.13 2.39 -7.47
C HIS A 187 8.48 1.66 -7.60
N THR A 188 9.14 1.41 -6.48
CA THR A 188 10.40 0.66 -6.46
C THR A 188 10.21 -0.80 -6.89
N LEU A 189 9.18 -1.47 -6.36
CA LEU A 189 8.90 -2.89 -6.65
C LEU A 189 8.58 -3.13 -8.13
N SER A 190 7.79 -2.24 -8.74
CA SER A 190 7.38 -2.37 -10.15
C SER A 190 8.57 -2.37 -11.11
N ARG A 191 9.64 -1.63 -10.80
CA ARG A 191 10.89 -1.65 -11.56
C ARG A 191 11.54 -3.03 -11.54
N PHE A 192 11.42 -3.82 -10.47
CA PHE A 192 12.00 -5.17 -10.45
C PHE A 192 11.15 -6.22 -11.17
N VAL A 193 9.84 -6.01 -11.27
CA VAL A 193 8.89 -7.01 -11.78
C VAL A 193 8.49 -6.74 -13.24
N LEU A 194 8.44 -5.47 -13.65
CA LEU A 194 8.00 -5.07 -14.99
C LEU A 194 9.19 -4.92 -15.94
N PRO A 195 9.21 -5.66 -17.07
CA PRO A 195 10.23 -5.49 -18.09
C PRO A 195 10.19 -4.10 -18.74
N PRO A 196 11.26 -3.69 -19.43
CA PRO A 196 12.63 -4.26 -19.44
C PRO A 196 13.56 -3.67 -18.36
N TYR A 197 13.08 -3.24 -17.19
CA TYR A 197 13.97 -2.56 -16.25
C TYR A 197 15.10 -3.48 -15.77
N HIS A 198 16.32 -2.98 -15.96
CA HIS A 198 17.54 -3.49 -15.38
C HIS A 198 18.14 -2.32 -14.58
N PRO A 199 18.64 -2.50 -13.34
CA PRO A 199 19.09 -1.40 -12.48
C PRO A 199 20.22 -0.54 -13.10
N ASN A 200 20.89 -1.06 -14.12
CA ASN A 200 21.95 -0.36 -14.87
C ASN A 200 21.53 0.11 -16.27
N VAL A 201 20.25 -0.01 -16.65
CA VAL A 201 19.74 0.44 -17.96
C VAL A 201 18.80 1.63 -17.74
N PRO A 202 19.03 2.77 -18.43
CA PRO A 202 18.13 3.91 -18.37
C PRO A 202 16.70 3.49 -18.71
N THR A 203 15.73 4.07 -18.01
CA THR A 203 14.31 3.93 -18.33
C THR A 203 14.10 4.28 -19.81
N LEU A 204 13.60 3.32 -20.58
CA LEU A 204 13.41 3.51 -22.02
C LEU A 204 12.31 4.55 -22.27
N PRO A 205 12.38 5.34 -23.36
CA PRO A 205 11.29 6.22 -23.76
C PRO A 205 9.96 5.46 -23.83
N GLY A 206 8.92 5.98 -23.15
CA GLY A 206 7.61 5.33 -23.07
C GLY A 206 7.39 4.41 -21.87
N GLN A 207 8.41 4.18 -21.03
CA GLN A 207 8.21 3.55 -19.72
C GLN A 207 7.71 4.59 -18.72
N ASP A 208 6.57 4.31 -18.12
CA ASP A 208 5.96 5.12 -17.07
C ASP A 208 5.82 4.27 -15.80
N PHE A 209 6.60 4.65 -14.78
CA PHE A 209 6.54 4.04 -13.45
C PHE A 209 5.66 4.83 -12.48
N SER A 210 4.94 5.86 -12.94
CA SER A 210 3.84 6.44 -12.15
C SER A 210 2.82 5.36 -11.79
N LEU A 211 2.01 5.60 -10.77
CA LEU A 211 0.98 4.65 -10.35
C LEU A 211 0.06 4.27 -11.51
N LYS A 212 -0.36 5.25 -12.31
CA LYS A 212 -1.11 5.06 -13.55
C LYS A 212 -0.37 4.19 -14.56
N GLY A 213 0.91 4.47 -14.80
CA GLY A 213 1.74 3.73 -15.74
C GLY A 213 1.94 2.26 -15.32
N VAL A 214 2.20 2.03 -14.03
CA VAL A 214 2.33 0.68 -13.45
C VAL A 214 1.04 -0.10 -13.60
N LEU A 215 -0.11 0.47 -13.21
CA LEU A 215 -1.40 -0.18 -13.38
C LEU A 215 -1.67 -0.51 -14.85
N ALA A 216 -1.40 0.43 -15.78
CA ALA A 216 -1.62 0.22 -17.21
C ALA A 216 -0.79 -0.94 -17.77
N GLN A 217 0.48 -1.07 -17.34
CA GLN A 217 1.36 -2.20 -17.69
C GLN A 217 0.92 -3.53 -17.08
N LEU A 218 0.13 -3.49 -16.01
CA LEU A 218 -0.49 -4.63 -15.35
C LEU A 218 -1.91 -4.91 -15.88
N GLY A 219 -2.34 -4.24 -16.96
CA GLY A 219 -3.65 -4.44 -17.58
C GLY A 219 -4.81 -3.74 -16.88
N CYS A 220 -4.52 -2.82 -15.95
CA CYS A 220 -5.50 -2.05 -15.19
C CYS A 220 -5.47 -0.58 -15.62
N ARG A 221 -6.58 -0.01 -16.09
CA ARG A 221 -6.61 1.39 -16.57
C ARG A 221 -7.74 2.18 -15.91
N PRO A 222 -7.59 2.58 -14.64
CA PRO A 222 -8.57 3.45 -14.01
C PRO A 222 -8.74 4.77 -14.77
N PRO A 223 -9.92 5.42 -14.71
CA PRO A 223 -10.12 6.70 -15.38
C PRO A 223 -9.13 7.75 -14.91
N ILE A 224 -8.58 8.55 -15.81
CA ILE A 224 -7.54 9.56 -15.46
C ILE A 224 -8.04 10.55 -14.40
N ALA A 225 -9.34 10.85 -14.41
CA ALA A 225 -9.96 11.77 -13.46
C ALA A 225 -10.05 11.24 -12.02
N THR A 226 -9.72 9.97 -11.75
CA THR A 226 -9.75 9.41 -10.39
C THR A 226 -8.41 9.49 -9.67
N PHE A 227 -7.32 9.80 -10.36
CA PHE A 227 -6.01 10.07 -9.75
C PHE A 227 -6.00 11.45 -9.07
N HIS A 228 -5.03 11.68 -8.18
CA HIS A 228 -4.96 12.88 -7.31
C HIS A 228 -6.10 12.93 -6.29
N ASN A 229 -6.47 11.75 -5.80
CA ASN A 229 -7.35 11.57 -4.66
C ASN A 229 -6.72 10.52 -3.78
N ALA A 230 -6.30 10.90 -2.57
CA ALA A 230 -5.51 10.04 -1.71
C ALA A 230 -6.18 8.67 -1.44
N GLY A 231 -7.51 8.64 -1.31
CA GLY A 231 -8.26 7.39 -1.13
C GLY A 231 -8.20 6.47 -2.35
N ASN A 232 -8.37 7.04 -3.55
CA ASN A 232 -8.22 6.28 -4.79
C ASN A 232 -6.78 5.80 -4.98
N ASP A 233 -5.79 6.66 -4.75
CA ASP A 233 -4.37 6.36 -4.95
C ASP A 233 -3.84 5.34 -3.92
N ALA A 234 -4.34 5.34 -2.69
CA ALA A 234 -4.10 4.28 -1.71
C ALA A 234 -4.67 2.94 -2.18
N MET A 235 -5.91 2.91 -2.68
CA MET A 235 -6.52 1.68 -3.22
C MET A 235 -5.77 1.17 -4.45
N TYR A 236 -5.43 2.06 -5.38
CA TYR A 236 -4.68 1.70 -6.58
C TYR A 236 -3.27 1.23 -6.26
N SER A 237 -2.60 1.79 -5.25
CA SER A 237 -1.30 1.31 -4.77
C SER A 237 -1.40 -0.10 -4.20
N LEU A 238 -2.42 -0.40 -3.40
CA LEU A 238 -2.69 -1.75 -2.91
C LEU A 238 -2.97 -2.73 -4.05
N LEU A 239 -3.78 -2.32 -5.03
CA LEU A 239 -4.07 -3.11 -6.22
C LEU A 239 -2.82 -3.38 -7.07
N ALA A 240 -1.98 -2.36 -7.28
CA ALA A 240 -0.71 -2.51 -7.97
C ALA A 240 0.20 -3.51 -7.25
N MET A 241 0.28 -3.45 -5.92
CA MET A 241 1.04 -4.41 -5.12
C MET A 241 0.54 -5.86 -5.34
N LEU A 242 -0.77 -6.10 -5.30
CA LEU A 242 -1.34 -7.43 -5.55
C LEU A 242 -1.06 -7.92 -6.99
N LEU A 243 -1.27 -7.07 -7.98
CA LEU A 243 -0.99 -7.38 -9.39
C LEU A 243 0.49 -7.70 -9.65
N LEU A 244 1.41 -6.99 -8.98
CA LEU A 244 2.85 -7.27 -9.05
C LEU A 244 3.18 -8.63 -8.41
N ALA A 245 2.57 -8.96 -7.27
CA ALA A 245 2.74 -10.27 -6.62
C ALA A 245 2.22 -11.42 -7.49
N VAL A 246 1.02 -11.25 -8.07
CA VAL A 246 0.42 -12.19 -9.02
C VAL A 246 1.36 -12.38 -10.21
N ARG A 247 1.75 -11.29 -10.89
CA ARG A 247 2.59 -11.37 -12.09
C ARG A 247 3.89 -12.13 -11.84
N ASN A 248 4.58 -11.86 -10.73
CA ASN A 248 5.81 -12.57 -10.39
C ASN A 248 5.55 -14.06 -10.09
N SER A 249 4.48 -14.35 -9.35
CA SER A 249 4.13 -15.72 -8.97
C SER A 249 3.66 -16.54 -10.17
N SER A 250 2.94 -15.95 -11.14
CA SER A 250 2.53 -16.64 -12.36
C SER A 250 3.73 -16.98 -13.26
N VAL A 251 4.81 -16.19 -13.24
CA VAL A 251 6.08 -16.55 -13.92
C VAL A 251 6.70 -17.78 -13.26
N ARG A 252 6.84 -17.76 -11.92
CA ARG A 252 7.36 -18.88 -11.14
C ARG A 252 6.52 -20.15 -11.27
N ASN A 253 5.20 -20.02 -11.37
CA ASN A 253 4.29 -21.14 -11.59
C ASN A 253 4.55 -21.84 -12.93
N LYS A 254 4.81 -21.08 -14.00
CA LYS A 254 5.18 -21.63 -15.31
C LYS A 254 6.52 -22.37 -15.27
N GLU A 255 7.38 -21.98 -14.34
CA GLU A 255 8.66 -22.63 -14.04
C GLU A 255 8.52 -23.79 -13.04
N ALA A 256 7.28 -24.16 -12.67
CA ALA A 256 6.93 -25.22 -11.72
C ALA A 256 7.54 -25.05 -10.31
N GLU A 257 7.73 -23.81 -9.87
CA GLU A 257 8.31 -23.50 -8.56
C GLU A 257 7.28 -23.40 -7.41
N LEU A 258 5.98 -23.43 -7.70
CA LEU A 258 4.93 -23.28 -6.69
C LEU A 258 4.40 -24.64 -6.22
N GLY A 259 4.30 -24.81 -4.90
CA GLY A 259 3.57 -25.89 -4.26
C GLY A 259 2.06 -25.67 -4.28
N VAL A 260 1.32 -26.71 -3.90
CA VAL A 260 -0.17 -26.72 -3.95
C VAL A 260 -0.78 -25.57 -3.15
N SER A 261 -0.30 -25.31 -1.93
CA SER A 261 -0.84 -24.23 -1.10
C SER A 261 -0.59 -22.84 -1.70
N GLU A 262 0.57 -22.62 -2.33
CA GLU A 262 0.91 -21.35 -2.96
C GLU A 262 0.05 -21.11 -4.20
N LEU A 263 -0.26 -22.18 -4.95
CA LEU A 263 -1.17 -22.11 -6.09
C LEU A 263 -2.61 -21.77 -5.69
N VAL A 264 -3.10 -22.33 -4.58
CA VAL A 264 -4.42 -21.97 -4.03
C VAL A 264 -4.46 -20.49 -3.67
N ASN A 265 -3.45 -19.99 -2.95
CA ASN A 265 -3.35 -18.57 -2.58
C ASN A 265 -3.25 -17.68 -3.82
N LEU A 266 -2.46 -18.06 -4.83
CA LEU A 266 -2.34 -17.34 -6.09
C LEU A 266 -3.71 -17.20 -6.77
N ASN A 267 -4.45 -18.30 -6.92
CA ASN A 267 -5.77 -18.30 -7.55
C ASN A 267 -6.76 -17.43 -6.76
N THR A 268 -6.72 -17.46 -5.43
CA THR A 268 -7.57 -16.61 -4.57
C THR A 268 -7.27 -15.13 -4.80
N ILE A 269 -5.99 -14.75 -4.85
CA ILE A 269 -5.56 -13.37 -5.09
C ILE A 269 -5.91 -12.92 -6.52
N GLU A 270 -5.66 -13.76 -7.52
CA GLU A 270 -6.06 -13.51 -8.92
C GLU A 270 -7.57 -13.27 -9.03
N HIS A 271 -8.37 -14.09 -8.33
CA HIS A 271 -9.82 -13.92 -8.30
C HIS A 271 -10.21 -12.57 -7.67
N ALA A 272 -9.64 -12.24 -6.50
CA ALA A 272 -9.90 -10.98 -5.82
C ALA A 272 -9.55 -9.76 -6.70
N VAL A 273 -8.38 -9.78 -7.32
CA VAL A 273 -7.93 -8.73 -8.25
C VAL A 273 -8.86 -8.59 -9.44
N SER A 274 -9.31 -9.71 -10.03
CA SER A 274 -10.28 -9.69 -11.14
C SER A 274 -11.62 -9.06 -10.74
N GLN A 275 -12.09 -9.27 -9.52
CA GLN A 275 -13.31 -8.62 -9.02
C GLN A 275 -13.09 -7.10 -8.86
N ILE A 276 -11.96 -6.67 -8.29
CA ILE A 276 -11.59 -5.25 -8.18
C ILE A 276 -11.60 -4.57 -9.54
N GLN A 277 -10.95 -5.20 -10.53
CA GLN A 277 -10.88 -4.66 -11.88
C GLN A 277 -12.27 -4.55 -12.51
N ARG A 278 -13.12 -5.58 -12.39
CA ARG A 278 -14.48 -5.54 -12.95
C ARG A 278 -15.37 -4.49 -12.30
N GLN A 279 -15.27 -4.29 -10.99
CA GLN A 279 -16.13 -3.38 -10.25
C GLN A 279 -15.76 -1.91 -10.47
N TYR A 280 -14.46 -1.61 -10.58
CA TYR A 280 -13.99 -0.22 -10.50
C TYR A 280 -13.17 0.24 -11.71
N VAL A 281 -12.86 -0.64 -12.65
CA VAL A 281 -12.16 -0.29 -13.88
C VAL A 281 -13.11 -0.55 -15.05
N PRO A 282 -13.77 0.49 -15.58
CA PRO A 282 -14.67 0.30 -16.72
C PRO A 282 -13.90 -0.33 -17.87
N HIS A 283 -14.46 -1.38 -18.48
CA HIS A 283 -13.98 -1.92 -19.75
C HIS A 283 -14.31 -0.88 -20.83
N GLY A 284 -13.34 -0.02 -21.12
CA GLY A 284 -13.36 0.88 -22.28
C GLY A 284 -13.17 0.12 -23.58
#